data_AF-A0A9W3CYZ3-F1
#
_entry.id   AF-A0A9W3CYZ3-F1
#
_cell.length_a   1.000
_cell.length_b   1.000
_cell.length_c   1.000
_cell.angle_alpha   90.00
_cell.angle_beta   90.00
_cell.angle_gamma   90.00
#
_symmetry.space_group_name_H-M   'P 1'
#
loop_
_entity.id
_entity.type
_entity.pdbx_description
1 polymer ?
#
loop_
_entity_poly.entity_id
_entity_poly.type
_entity_poly.pdbx_seq_one_letter_code
_entity_poly.pdbx_strand_id
1 'polypeptide(L)'
;MAAATTENLPQLKSAVDGLTEMSENEKSGFINLVSRYLSGEAQHIEWSKIQTPTDETVVPYEKMAPVSQDVSETKNLLDKLVVLKLNGGLGTTMGCTGPKSVIEVRDGLTFLDLIVIQIEIVEKYTNSNVDIHTFNQSKYPRVVADEFVPWPSKGKTDKDGWYPPGHGDVFPSLMNSGKLDAFLSQGKEYVFVANSDNLGAIVDLTILKHLIQNKNEYCMEVTPKTLADVKGGTLISYEGKVQLLEIAQVPDEHVNEFKSIEKFKIFNTNNLWVNLKAIKKLVEADALKMEIIPNPKEVDGVKVLQLETAAGAAIRFFDNAIGVNVPRSRFLPVKATSDLLLVQSDLYTLVDGFVTRNSARTNPSNPSIELGPEFKKVSNFLSRFKSIPSIVELDSLKVSGDVSFGSSVVLKGKATVTAKSGVKLEVPDGTVVENKDINGPEDL
;
A
#
# COMPACT_ATOMS: atom_id res chain seq x y z
N MET A 1 -26.43 3.82 20.86
CA MET A 1 -25.43 4.91 20.81
C MET A 1 -26.17 6.14 20.32
N ALA A 2 -26.07 7.27 21.00
CA ALA A 2 -26.51 8.53 20.40
C ALA A 2 -25.64 8.74 19.15
N ALA A 3 -26.24 8.83 17.97
CA ALA A 3 -25.49 9.10 16.76
C ALA A 3 -24.89 10.50 16.90
N ALA A 4 -23.57 10.65 16.73
CA ALA A 4 -22.96 11.96 16.64
C ALA A 4 -23.61 12.72 15.47
N THR A 5 -24.10 13.93 15.73
CA THR A 5 -24.76 14.76 14.72
C THR A 5 -23.91 16.00 14.44
N THR A 6 -24.27 16.74 13.40
CA THR A 6 -23.65 18.04 13.09
C THR A 6 -23.72 19.04 14.24
N GLU A 7 -24.63 18.85 15.21
CA GLU A 7 -24.75 19.68 16.42
C GLU A 7 -23.53 19.55 17.35
N ASN A 8 -22.76 18.47 17.25
CA ASN A 8 -21.55 18.23 18.05
C ASN A 8 -20.29 18.95 17.52
N LEU A 9 -20.35 19.51 16.31
CA LEU A 9 -19.18 20.09 15.63
C LEU A 9 -18.61 21.33 16.35
N PRO A 10 -19.40 22.28 16.89
CA PRO A 10 -18.86 23.41 17.62
C PRO A 10 -18.11 23.02 18.90
N GLN A 11 -18.61 22.04 19.66
CA GLN A 11 -17.91 21.58 20.87
C GLN A 11 -16.61 20.85 20.49
N LEU A 12 -16.63 20.01 19.45
CA LEU A 12 -15.43 19.32 18.98
C LEU A 12 -14.38 20.30 18.47
N LYS A 13 -14.79 21.35 17.73
CA LYS A 13 -13.88 22.42 17.30
C LYS A 13 -13.22 23.12 18.48
N SER A 14 -14.00 23.52 19.49
CA SER A 14 -13.46 24.14 20.71
C SER A 14 -12.47 23.22 21.45
N ALA A 15 -12.77 21.91 21.51
CA ALA A 15 -11.87 20.93 22.13
C ALA A 15 -10.55 20.77 21.35
N VAL A 16 -10.60 20.78 20.02
CA VAL A 16 -9.43 20.70 19.13
C VAL A 16 -8.60 21.99 19.18
N ASP A 17 -9.23 23.15 19.30
CA ASP A 17 -8.53 24.44 19.46
C ASP A 17 -7.66 24.44 20.72
N GLY A 18 -8.09 23.72 21.78
CA GLY A 18 -7.33 23.51 23.01
C GLY A 18 -6.16 22.52 22.90
N LEU A 19 -6.02 21.77 21.80
CA LEU A 19 -4.91 20.84 21.58
C LEU A 19 -3.68 21.58 21.04
N THR A 20 -2.82 22.05 21.95
CA THR A 20 -1.62 22.84 21.60
C THR A 20 -0.55 22.06 20.84
N GLU A 21 -0.60 20.73 20.83
CA GLU A 21 0.30 19.88 20.03
C GLU A 21 0.00 19.90 18.52
N MET A 22 -1.17 20.36 18.11
CA MET A 22 -1.58 20.39 16.70
C MET A 22 -1.24 21.74 16.06
N SER A 23 -0.69 21.71 14.86
CA SER A 23 -0.59 22.88 14.00
C SER A 23 -1.96 23.37 13.53
N GLU A 24 -2.06 24.63 13.12
CA GLU A 24 -3.31 25.19 12.59
C GLU A 24 -3.81 24.46 11.34
N ASN A 25 -2.89 23.98 10.49
CA ASN A 25 -3.24 23.16 9.33
C ASN A 25 -3.82 21.81 9.75
N GLU A 26 -3.29 21.18 10.80
CA GLU A 26 -3.83 19.91 11.32
C GLU A 26 -5.21 20.10 11.95
N LYS A 27 -5.41 21.18 12.73
CA LYS A 27 -6.72 21.49 13.32
C LYS A 27 -7.76 21.70 12.23
N SER A 28 -7.46 22.54 11.24
CA SER A 28 -8.36 22.82 10.12
C SER A 28 -8.71 21.55 9.33
N GLY A 29 -7.69 20.76 8.94
CA GLY A 29 -7.90 19.51 8.21
C GLY A 29 -8.70 18.47 8.99
N PHE A 30 -8.44 18.32 10.29
CA PHE A 30 -9.19 17.40 11.16
C PHE A 30 -10.67 17.81 11.28
N ILE A 31 -10.95 19.10 11.50
CA ILE A 31 -12.33 19.60 11.59
C ILE A 31 -13.07 19.45 10.26
N ASN A 32 -12.42 19.69 9.13
CA ASN A 32 -12.99 19.48 7.80
C ASN A 32 -13.38 18.00 7.61
N LEU A 33 -12.49 17.08 7.99
CA LEU A 33 -12.73 15.64 7.91
C LEU A 33 -13.90 15.20 8.80
N VAL A 34 -13.95 15.65 10.05
CA VAL A 34 -15.05 15.34 10.97
C VAL A 34 -16.37 15.96 10.49
N SER A 35 -16.36 17.20 10.00
CA SER A 35 -17.55 17.88 9.47
C SER A 35 -18.17 17.09 8.31
N ARG A 36 -17.34 16.65 7.36
CA ARG A 36 -17.78 15.84 6.22
C ARG A 36 -18.30 14.47 6.67
N TYR A 37 -17.67 13.84 7.66
CA TYR A 37 -18.15 12.59 8.24
C TYR A 37 -19.56 12.75 8.84
N LEU A 38 -19.77 13.80 9.65
CA LEU A 38 -21.07 14.07 10.29
C LEU A 38 -22.16 14.48 9.30
N SER A 39 -21.80 15.16 8.22
CA SER A 39 -22.76 15.56 7.18
C SER A 39 -23.33 14.37 6.41
N GLY A 40 -22.66 13.21 6.45
CA GLY A 40 -23.03 12.06 5.63
C GLY A 40 -22.81 12.29 4.14
N GLU A 41 -21.83 13.13 3.75
CA GLU A 41 -21.34 13.30 2.37
C GLU A 41 -20.67 12.01 1.83
N ALA A 42 -21.30 10.86 2.00
CA ALA A 42 -21.01 9.68 1.22
C ALA A 42 -21.58 9.93 -0.18
N GLN A 43 -20.71 9.96 -1.19
CA GLN A 43 -21.19 9.90 -2.57
C GLN A 43 -21.93 8.57 -2.71
N HIS A 44 -23.26 8.63 -2.83
CA HIS A 44 -24.05 7.46 -3.13
C HIS A 44 -23.79 7.07 -4.59
N ILE A 45 -23.10 5.94 -4.77
CA ILE A 45 -22.87 5.37 -6.09
C ILE A 45 -24.16 4.72 -6.57
N GLU A 46 -24.71 5.22 -7.66
CA GLU A 46 -25.81 4.56 -8.35
C GLU A 46 -25.22 3.42 -9.21
N TRP A 47 -25.44 2.17 -8.80
CA TRP A 47 -24.81 1.00 -9.42
C TRP A 47 -25.05 0.90 -10.94
N SER A 48 -26.25 1.31 -11.39
CA SER A 48 -26.65 1.34 -12.80
C SER A 48 -25.80 2.27 -13.68
N LYS A 49 -25.16 3.29 -13.08
CA LYS A 49 -24.31 4.27 -13.79
C LYS A 49 -22.85 3.85 -13.86
N ILE A 50 -22.45 2.78 -13.18
CA ILE A 50 -21.08 2.27 -13.23
C ILE A 50 -20.79 1.72 -14.62
N GLN A 51 -19.70 2.17 -15.21
CA GLN A 51 -19.21 1.66 -16.48
C GLN A 51 -17.80 1.09 -16.33
N THR A 52 -17.51 0.05 -17.10
CA THR A 52 -16.15 -0.46 -17.24
C THR A 52 -15.32 0.60 -17.96
N PRO A 53 -14.17 1.03 -17.40
CA PRO A 53 -13.28 1.94 -18.10
C PRO A 53 -12.84 1.38 -19.46
N THR A 54 -12.72 2.25 -20.45
CA THR A 54 -12.19 1.88 -21.77
C THR A 54 -10.67 1.77 -21.74
N ASP A 55 -10.07 1.25 -22.82
CA ASP A 55 -8.62 1.16 -22.99
C ASP A 55 -7.94 2.54 -23.10
N GLU A 56 -8.69 3.61 -23.35
CA GLU A 56 -8.19 4.98 -23.32
C GLU A 56 -8.15 5.54 -21.88
N THR A 57 -9.09 5.12 -21.03
CA THR A 57 -9.14 5.53 -19.62
C THR A 57 -8.24 4.67 -18.74
N VAL A 58 -8.17 3.36 -19.01
CA VAL A 58 -7.24 2.42 -18.37
C VAL A 58 -6.33 1.86 -19.45
N VAL A 59 -5.22 2.52 -19.65
CA VAL A 59 -4.28 2.25 -20.74
C VAL A 59 -3.54 0.94 -20.48
N PRO A 60 -3.61 -0.06 -21.38
CA PRO A 60 -2.73 -1.22 -21.31
C PRO A 60 -1.26 -0.81 -21.40
N TYR A 61 -0.43 -1.25 -20.46
CA TYR A 61 0.99 -0.87 -20.41
C TYR A 61 1.73 -1.13 -21.73
N GLU A 62 1.40 -2.24 -22.40
CA GLU A 62 2.03 -2.66 -23.65
C GLU A 62 1.74 -1.72 -24.84
N LYS A 63 0.71 -0.86 -24.72
CA LYS A 63 0.36 0.15 -25.74
C LYS A 63 1.12 1.47 -25.55
N MET A 64 1.84 1.66 -24.44
CA MET A 64 2.60 2.88 -24.19
C MET A 64 3.90 2.90 -25.00
N ALA A 65 4.24 4.07 -25.56
CA ALA A 65 5.47 4.22 -26.33
C ALA A 65 6.70 4.18 -25.39
N PRO A 66 7.67 3.29 -25.62
CA PRO A 66 8.85 3.20 -24.77
C PRO A 66 9.70 4.47 -24.85
N VAL A 67 10.56 4.64 -23.86
CA VAL A 67 11.64 5.63 -23.92
C VAL A 67 12.61 5.25 -25.03
N SER A 68 13.14 6.23 -25.75
CA SER A 68 14.17 5.97 -26.77
C SER A 68 15.49 5.54 -26.11
N GLN A 69 16.45 5.09 -26.93
CA GLN A 69 17.79 4.78 -26.44
C GLN A 69 18.64 6.03 -26.14
N ASP A 70 18.08 7.23 -26.36
CA ASP A 70 18.76 8.49 -26.04
C ASP A 70 18.80 8.72 -24.52
N VAL A 71 20.01 8.71 -23.96
CA VAL A 71 20.28 9.00 -22.55
C VAL A 71 19.78 10.39 -22.15
N SER A 72 19.75 11.34 -23.09
CA SER A 72 19.23 12.68 -22.82
C SER A 72 17.72 12.68 -22.54
N GLU A 73 16.94 11.82 -23.19
CA GLU A 73 15.50 11.68 -22.91
C GLU A 73 15.29 11.11 -21.50
N THR A 74 16.02 10.02 -21.18
CA THR A 74 16.01 9.38 -19.85
C THR A 74 16.34 10.39 -18.75
N LYS A 75 17.42 11.16 -18.93
CA LYS A 75 17.82 12.21 -17.97
C LYS A 75 16.75 13.28 -17.83
N ASN A 76 16.19 13.77 -18.94
CA ASN A 76 15.16 14.81 -18.90
C ASN A 76 13.89 14.35 -18.16
N LEU A 77 13.50 13.09 -18.32
CA LEU A 77 12.36 12.52 -17.60
C LEU A 77 12.65 12.40 -16.10
N LEU A 78 13.82 11.88 -15.72
CA LEU A 78 14.23 11.75 -14.32
C LEU A 78 14.41 13.10 -13.62
N ASP A 79 14.93 14.10 -14.33
CA ASP A 79 15.06 15.47 -13.83
C ASP A 79 13.71 16.07 -13.44
N LYS A 80 12.58 15.54 -13.96
CA LYS A 80 11.21 15.98 -13.66
C LYS A 80 10.50 15.13 -12.60
N LEU A 81 11.12 14.06 -12.10
CA LEU A 81 10.49 13.11 -11.19
C LEU A 81 10.87 13.34 -9.72
N VAL A 82 9.90 13.16 -8.83
CA VAL A 82 10.09 12.92 -7.40
C VAL A 82 9.62 11.49 -7.10
N VAL A 83 10.38 10.73 -6.30
CA VAL A 83 9.93 9.42 -5.80
C VAL A 83 9.56 9.56 -4.33
N LEU A 84 8.33 9.18 -3.98
CA LEU A 84 7.78 9.28 -2.63
C LEU A 84 7.34 7.90 -2.16
N LYS A 85 7.84 7.47 -1.00
CA LYS A 85 7.44 6.20 -0.37
C LYS A 85 6.55 6.45 0.83
N LEU A 86 5.35 5.88 0.81
CA LEU A 86 4.41 5.89 1.94
C LEU A 86 4.98 5.00 3.05
N ASN A 87 5.52 5.62 4.09
CA ASN A 87 6.22 4.95 5.18
C ASN A 87 5.55 5.16 6.56
N GLY A 88 4.29 5.63 6.58
CA GLY A 88 3.54 5.88 7.83
C GLY A 88 2.98 4.61 8.49
N GLY A 89 3.01 3.47 7.80
CA GLY A 89 2.48 2.20 8.28
C GLY A 89 3.44 1.45 9.21
N LEU A 90 2.95 1.05 10.38
CA LEU A 90 3.71 0.21 11.31
C LEU A 90 3.63 -1.28 10.92
N GLY A 91 4.70 -2.02 11.22
CA GLY A 91 4.74 -3.48 11.08
C GLY A 91 4.07 -4.25 12.22
N THR A 92 3.15 -3.63 12.96
CA THR A 92 2.54 -4.22 14.17
C THR A 92 1.79 -5.53 13.88
N THR A 93 1.19 -5.65 12.69
CA THR A 93 0.53 -6.90 12.24
C THR A 93 1.50 -8.08 12.17
N MET A 94 2.77 -7.80 11.90
CA MET A 94 3.88 -8.75 11.85
C MET A 94 4.76 -8.69 13.11
N GLY A 95 4.29 -8.04 14.18
CA GLY A 95 4.99 -7.97 15.47
C GLY A 95 6.20 -7.03 15.51
N CYS A 96 6.40 -6.17 14.52
CA CYS A 96 7.49 -5.20 14.50
C CYS A 96 7.14 -3.95 15.34
N THR A 97 8.15 -3.33 15.93
CA THR A 97 8.03 -2.09 16.72
C THR A 97 8.13 -0.82 15.89
N GLY A 98 8.69 -0.91 14.67
CA GLY A 98 8.91 0.20 13.75
C GLY A 98 8.10 0.12 12.45
N PRO A 99 8.42 0.97 11.46
CA PRO A 99 7.82 0.91 10.14
C PRO A 99 8.14 -0.42 9.46
N LYS A 100 7.27 -0.87 8.54
CA LYS A 100 7.54 -2.11 7.79
C LYS A 100 8.79 -2.04 6.93
N SER A 101 9.18 -0.83 6.52
CA SER A 101 10.32 -0.61 5.62
C SER A 101 11.67 -1.05 6.18
N VAL A 102 11.80 -1.15 7.51
CA VAL A 102 13.05 -1.58 8.17
C VAL A 102 13.09 -3.09 8.46
N ILE A 103 12.09 -3.85 7.99
CA ILE A 103 12.15 -5.31 8.02
C ILE A 103 13.19 -5.75 6.99
N GLU A 104 14.10 -6.61 7.41
CA GLU A 104 15.07 -7.26 6.52
C GLU A 104 14.32 -8.11 5.49
N VAL A 105 14.61 -7.83 4.23
CA VAL A 105 14.11 -8.59 3.09
C VAL A 105 15.15 -9.65 2.77
N ARG A 106 16.31 -9.31 2.20
CA ARG A 106 17.28 -10.32 1.73
C ARG A 106 18.70 -9.82 1.91
N ASP A 107 19.63 -10.74 2.20
CA ASP A 107 21.06 -10.46 2.27
C ASP A 107 21.43 -9.32 3.23
N GLY A 108 20.73 -9.20 4.37
CA GLY A 108 20.94 -8.11 5.33
C GLY A 108 20.30 -6.78 4.92
N LEU A 109 19.62 -6.70 3.78
CA LEU A 109 19.02 -5.47 3.25
C LEU A 109 17.53 -5.38 3.59
N THR A 110 17.13 -4.24 4.13
CA THR A 110 15.73 -3.91 4.39
C THR A 110 15.01 -3.42 3.12
N PHE A 111 13.70 -3.24 3.17
CA PHE A 111 12.98 -2.61 2.06
C PHE A 111 13.52 -1.22 1.74
N LEU A 112 13.87 -0.44 2.77
CA LEU A 112 14.40 0.91 2.57
C LEU A 112 15.77 0.87 1.89
N ASP A 113 16.64 -0.05 2.28
CA ASP A 113 17.96 -0.22 1.64
C ASP A 113 17.79 -0.58 0.17
N LEU A 114 16.90 -1.52 -0.15
CA LEU A 114 16.61 -1.92 -1.53
C LEU A 114 16.07 -0.75 -2.36
N ILE A 115 15.18 0.06 -1.80
CA ILE A 115 14.65 1.25 -2.48
C ILE A 115 15.75 2.28 -2.76
N VAL A 116 16.65 2.53 -1.79
CA VAL A 116 17.77 3.46 -1.97
C VAL A 116 18.71 2.97 -3.06
N ILE A 117 19.09 1.69 -3.02
CA ILE A 117 19.95 1.06 -4.03
C ILE A 117 19.32 1.19 -5.43
N GLN A 118 18.02 0.92 -5.58
CA GLN A 118 17.31 1.06 -6.85
C GLN A 118 17.40 2.47 -7.43
N ILE A 119 17.26 3.51 -6.58
CA ILE A 119 17.35 4.91 -7.01
C ILE A 119 18.79 5.24 -7.39
N GLU A 120 19.79 4.87 -6.58
CA GLU A 120 21.20 5.10 -6.88
C GLU A 120 21.63 4.47 -8.22
N ILE A 121 21.09 3.30 -8.57
CA ILE A 121 21.39 2.65 -9.85
C ILE A 121 20.76 3.39 -11.01
N VAL A 122 19.51 3.84 -10.88
CA VAL A 122 18.88 4.70 -11.90
C VAL A 122 19.75 5.93 -12.15
N GLU A 123 20.39 6.48 -11.11
CA GLU A 123 21.30 7.62 -11.24
C GLU A 123 22.68 7.32 -11.82
N LYS A 124 23.24 6.11 -11.63
CA LYS A 124 24.50 5.70 -12.28
C LYS A 124 24.44 5.86 -13.79
N TYR A 125 23.24 5.82 -14.37
CA TYR A 125 23.00 6.07 -15.79
C TYR A 125 22.86 7.56 -16.16
N THR A 126 22.76 8.49 -15.19
CA THR A 126 22.44 9.91 -15.43
C THR A 126 23.28 10.96 -14.67
N ASN A 127 24.26 10.58 -13.84
CA ASN A 127 25.21 11.49 -13.17
C ASN A 127 24.54 12.53 -12.23
N SER A 128 23.49 12.13 -11.50
CA SER A 128 22.83 12.91 -10.44
C SER A 128 23.16 12.36 -9.04
N ASN A 129 22.87 13.12 -7.97
CA ASN A 129 23.03 12.69 -6.57
C ASN A 129 21.64 12.39 -5.95
N VAL A 130 21.49 11.25 -5.27
CA VAL A 130 20.26 10.91 -4.53
C VAL A 130 20.13 11.80 -3.30
N ASP A 131 19.16 12.72 -3.35
CA ASP A 131 18.74 13.49 -2.18
C ASP A 131 17.58 12.81 -1.45
N ILE A 132 17.88 12.22 -0.30
CA ILE A 132 16.86 11.61 0.56
C ILE A 132 16.21 12.71 1.40
N HIS A 133 14.90 12.91 1.19
CA HIS A 133 14.08 13.80 1.99
C HIS A 133 13.14 13.03 2.91
N THR A 134 12.91 13.57 4.11
CA THR A 134 11.89 13.09 5.03
C THR A 134 10.98 14.23 5.45
N PHE A 135 9.70 13.92 5.65
CA PHE A 135 8.72 14.79 6.27
C PHE A 135 7.69 13.93 6.99
N ASN A 136 7.08 14.46 8.04
CA ASN A 136 5.98 13.79 8.71
C ASN A 136 4.66 14.19 8.06
N GLN A 137 3.76 13.22 7.96
CA GLN A 137 2.36 13.46 7.68
C GLN A 137 1.63 14.01 8.91
N SER A 138 0.39 14.44 8.75
CA SER A 138 -0.45 14.97 9.84
C SER A 138 -0.62 13.97 10.99
N LYS A 139 -0.77 14.47 12.21
CA LYS A 139 -1.09 13.69 13.42
C LYS A 139 -2.43 14.15 13.99
N TYR A 140 -3.49 13.37 13.77
CA TYR A 140 -4.85 13.71 14.22
C TYR A 140 -5.20 13.03 15.55
N PRO A 141 -6.06 13.65 16.37
CA PRO A 141 -6.49 13.06 17.64
C PRO A 141 -7.55 11.99 17.39
N ARG A 142 -7.42 10.82 18.03
CA ARG A 142 -8.49 9.83 18.05
C ARG A 142 -9.71 10.41 18.75
N VAL A 143 -10.91 10.08 18.29
CA VAL A 143 -12.16 10.54 18.91
C VAL A 143 -12.74 9.42 19.75
N VAL A 144 -13.05 9.64 21.02
CA VAL A 144 -13.74 8.65 21.84
C VAL A 144 -15.16 8.49 21.31
N ALA A 145 -15.53 7.27 20.90
CA ALA A 145 -16.75 7.03 20.12
C ALA A 145 -18.04 7.32 20.91
N ASP A 146 -18.06 6.98 22.21
CA ASP A 146 -19.26 7.13 23.05
C ASP A 146 -19.54 8.59 23.43
N GLU A 147 -18.52 9.44 23.46
CA GLU A 147 -18.60 10.84 23.92
C GLU A 147 -18.37 11.85 22.81
N PHE A 148 -17.83 11.40 21.68
CA PHE A 148 -17.45 12.22 20.52
C PHE A 148 -16.50 13.38 20.86
N VAL A 149 -15.52 13.11 21.73
CA VAL A 149 -14.49 14.08 22.13
C VAL A 149 -13.10 13.61 21.72
N PRO A 150 -12.16 14.51 21.39
CA PRO A 150 -10.77 14.14 21.17
C PRO A 150 -10.19 13.46 22.42
N TRP A 151 -9.64 12.26 22.28
CA TRP A 151 -9.09 11.49 23.38
C TRP A 151 -7.93 12.22 24.11
N PRO A 152 -7.06 12.99 23.42
CA PRO A 152 -6.07 13.84 24.10
C PRO A 152 -6.69 14.88 25.04
N SER A 153 -7.88 15.42 24.74
CA SER A 153 -8.61 16.33 25.64
C SER A 153 -9.07 15.65 26.93
N LYS A 154 -9.10 14.32 26.97
CA LYS A 154 -9.36 13.51 28.18
C LYS A 154 -8.08 13.11 28.94
N GLY A 155 -6.94 13.69 28.58
CA GLY A 155 -5.64 13.41 29.22
C GLY A 155 -4.84 12.27 28.58
N LYS A 156 -5.36 11.59 27.54
CA LYS A 156 -4.61 10.57 26.79
C LYS A 156 -3.78 11.25 25.69
N THR A 157 -2.72 11.95 26.09
CA THR A 157 -1.84 12.68 25.16
C THR A 157 -0.68 11.83 24.62
N ASP A 158 -0.50 10.61 25.14
CA ASP A 158 0.48 9.64 24.63
C ASP A 158 0.17 9.19 23.20
N LYS A 159 1.04 8.36 22.60
CA LYS A 159 0.92 7.87 21.22
C LYS A 159 -0.45 7.27 20.89
N ASP A 160 -1.16 6.73 21.87
CA ASP A 160 -2.43 6.04 21.64
C ASP A 160 -3.60 7.03 21.59
N GLY A 161 -3.42 8.27 22.03
CA GLY A 161 -4.37 9.37 21.82
C GLY A 161 -4.46 9.87 20.37
N TRP A 162 -3.51 9.47 19.52
CA TRP A 162 -3.32 10.05 18.18
C TRP A 162 -3.25 8.97 17.09
N TYR A 163 -3.36 9.41 15.83
CA TYR A 163 -3.18 8.56 14.66
C TYR A 163 -2.84 9.41 13.42
N PRO A 164 -2.13 8.83 12.44
CA PRO A 164 -2.04 9.43 11.12
C PRO A 164 -3.35 9.23 10.32
N PRO A 165 -3.86 10.24 9.60
CA PRO A 165 -5.17 10.18 8.93
C PRO A 165 -5.18 9.45 7.58
N GLY A 166 -4.47 8.31 7.50
CA GLY A 166 -4.35 7.50 6.30
C GLY A 166 -3.45 8.13 5.23
N HIS A 167 -3.25 7.41 4.12
CA HIS A 167 -2.33 7.84 3.07
C HIS A 167 -2.90 8.94 2.16
N GLY A 168 -4.19 9.25 2.22
CA GLY A 168 -4.77 10.40 1.51
C GLY A 168 -4.24 11.75 1.99
N ASP A 169 -3.67 11.80 3.19
CA ASP A 169 -2.99 12.97 3.75
C ASP A 169 -1.63 13.27 3.08
N VAL A 170 -1.14 12.40 2.19
CA VAL A 170 0.09 12.63 1.43
C VAL A 170 0.08 13.97 0.69
N PHE A 171 -1.07 14.38 0.12
CA PHE A 171 -1.18 15.63 -0.65
C PHE A 171 -1.07 16.88 0.23
N PRO A 172 -1.91 17.07 1.27
CA PRO A 172 -1.78 18.21 2.16
C PRO A 172 -0.44 18.20 2.91
N SER A 173 0.05 17.04 3.35
CA SER A 173 1.32 16.97 4.08
C SER A 173 2.55 17.27 3.20
N LEU A 174 2.55 16.84 1.94
CA LEU A 174 3.60 17.20 0.99
C LEU A 174 3.63 18.73 0.75
N MET A 175 2.46 19.36 0.66
CA MET A 175 2.35 20.83 0.55
C MET A 175 2.77 21.54 1.84
N ASN A 176 2.24 21.13 2.99
CA ASN A 176 2.53 21.71 4.30
C ASN A 176 4.00 21.61 4.70
N SER A 177 4.71 20.58 4.23
CA SER A 177 6.15 20.42 4.47
C SER A 177 7.02 21.44 3.72
N GLY A 178 6.44 22.22 2.78
CA GLY A 178 7.18 23.10 1.86
C GLY A 178 7.95 22.35 0.78
N LYS A 179 7.99 21.01 0.81
CA LYS A 179 8.71 20.19 -0.17
C LYS A 179 8.08 20.27 -1.56
N LEU A 180 6.74 20.36 -1.64
CA LEU A 180 6.06 20.51 -2.91
C LEU A 180 6.59 21.73 -3.69
N ASP A 181 6.63 22.90 -3.06
CA ASP A 181 7.10 24.14 -3.69
C ASP A 181 8.60 24.08 -3.99
N ALA A 182 9.39 23.47 -3.10
CA ALA A 182 10.81 23.24 -3.35
C ALA A 182 11.04 22.40 -4.62
N PHE A 183 10.33 21.28 -4.76
CA PHE A 183 10.45 20.42 -5.95
C PHE A 183 9.95 21.11 -7.22
N LEU A 184 8.83 21.84 -7.16
CA LEU A 184 8.36 22.64 -8.29
C LEU A 184 9.41 23.69 -8.71
N SER A 185 10.09 24.33 -7.76
CA SER A 185 11.15 25.32 -8.04
C SER A 185 12.39 24.70 -8.71
N GLN A 186 12.62 23.40 -8.50
CA GLN A 186 13.68 22.62 -9.14
C GLN A 186 13.28 22.10 -10.54
N GLY A 187 12.05 22.40 -11.01
CA GLY A 187 11.55 21.93 -12.30
C GLY A 187 10.96 20.52 -12.28
N LYS A 188 10.70 19.95 -11.08
CA LYS A 188 9.97 18.67 -10.97
C LYS A 188 8.52 18.86 -11.44
N GLU A 189 7.99 17.87 -12.15
CA GLU A 189 6.62 17.89 -12.70
C GLU A 189 5.72 16.82 -12.07
N TYR A 190 6.25 15.63 -11.76
CA TYR A 190 5.49 14.50 -11.24
C TYR A 190 6.10 13.91 -9.97
N VAL A 191 5.25 13.35 -9.12
CA VAL A 191 5.63 12.48 -8.03
C VAL A 191 5.13 11.06 -8.26
N PHE A 192 6.01 10.08 -8.12
CA PHE A 192 5.69 8.65 -8.07
C PHE A 192 5.55 8.22 -6.61
N VAL A 193 4.32 7.98 -6.18
CA VAL A 193 3.94 7.54 -4.84
C VAL A 193 3.75 6.02 -4.83
N ALA A 194 4.40 5.32 -3.89
CA ALA A 194 4.14 3.90 -3.67
C ALA A 194 4.34 3.51 -2.20
N ASN A 195 3.81 2.37 -1.79
CA ASN A 195 4.08 1.85 -0.44
C ASN A 195 5.56 1.49 -0.29
N SER A 196 6.12 1.73 0.90
CA SER A 196 7.50 1.32 1.21
C SER A 196 7.69 -0.19 1.30
N ASP A 197 6.59 -0.95 1.42
CA ASP A 197 6.59 -2.42 1.49
C ASP A 197 6.28 -3.10 0.15
N ASN A 198 6.20 -2.35 -0.97
CA ASN A 198 6.03 -2.88 -2.32
C ASN A 198 7.36 -2.86 -3.08
N LEU A 199 8.00 -4.02 -3.22
CA LEU A 199 9.30 -4.16 -3.89
C LEU A 199 9.19 -4.09 -5.43
N GLY A 200 7.99 -4.29 -5.98
CA GLY A 200 7.73 -4.16 -7.42
C GLY A 200 7.56 -2.70 -7.88
N ALA A 201 7.38 -1.77 -6.95
CA ALA A 201 7.12 -0.35 -7.24
C ALA A 201 8.42 0.42 -7.59
N ILE A 202 8.99 0.11 -8.75
CA ILE A 202 10.20 0.76 -9.28
C ILE A 202 9.85 1.87 -10.25
N VAL A 203 10.76 2.82 -10.46
CA VAL A 203 10.56 3.91 -11.44
C VAL A 203 10.40 3.32 -12.85
N ASP A 204 9.35 3.74 -13.55
CA ASP A 204 9.07 3.38 -14.94
C ASP A 204 8.93 4.63 -15.80
N LEU A 205 9.90 4.85 -16.68
CA LEU A 205 9.96 6.04 -17.50
C LEU A 205 9.00 6.01 -18.69
N THR A 206 8.53 4.83 -19.10
CA THR A 206 7.49 4.70 -20.13
C THR A 206 6.18 5.29 -19.62
N ILE A 207 5.83 4.99 -18.36
CA ILE A 207 4.66 5.59 -17.70
C ILE A 207 4.85 7.11 -17.60
N LEU A 208 5.96 7.58 -17.02
CA LEU A 208 6.20 9.01 -16.83
C LEU A 208 6.15 9.80 -18.16
N LYS A 209 6.77 9.27 -19.21
CA LYS A 209 6.74 9.84 -20.56
C LYS A 209 5.32 9.97 -21.08
N HIS A 210 4.51 8.91 -20.96
CA HIS A 210 3.11 8.91 -21.38
C HIS A 210 2.31 10.02 -20.67
N LEU A 211 2.49 10.18 -19.36
CA LEU A 211 1.77 11.19 -18.58
C LEU A 211 2.15 12.62 -18.97
N ILE A 212 3.45 12.88 -19.21
CA ILE A 212 3.93 14.18 -19.66
C ILE A 212 3.36 14.52 -21.05
N GLN A 213 3.40 13.57 -22.00
CA GLN A 213 2.95 13.78 -23.37
C GLN A 213 1.44 14.06 -23.46
N ASN A 214 0.65 13.34 -22.67
CA ASN A 214 -0.81 13.46 -22.68
C ASN A 214 -1.34 14.45 -21.65
N LYS A 215 -0.48 15.04 -20.81
CA LYS A 215 -0.84 15.96 -19.71
C LYS A 215 -1.85 15.33 -18.75
N ASN A 216 -1.61 14.09 -18.33
CA ASN A 216 -2.44 13.42 -17.33
C ASN A 216 -2.10 13.96 -15.94
N GLU A 217 -3.04 14.56 -15.20
CA GLU A 217 -2.70 15.08 -13.87
C GLU A 217 -2.55 13.98 -12.81
N TYR A 218 -3.14 12.80 -13.05
CA TYR A 218 -3.08 11.66 -12.14
C TYR A 218 -3.14 10.34 -12.92
N CYS A 219 -2.30 9.39 -12.53
CA CYS A 219 -2.34 8.02 -13.03
C CYS A 219 -2.22 7.01 -11.89
N MET A 220 -3.14 6.06 -11.86
CA MET A 220 -3.12 4.93 -10.93
C MET A 220 -2.70 3.66 -11.66
N GLU A 221 -1.59 3.04 -11.27
CA GLU A 221 -1.31 1.71 -11.78
C GLU A 221 -2.31 0.71 -11.19
N VAL A 222 -2.97 -0.02 -12.07
CA VAL A 222 -3.85 -1.13 -11.75
C VAL A 222 -3.25 -2.41 -12.29
N THR A 223 -3.60 -3.56 -11.72
CA THR A 223 -3.15 -4.85 -12.25
C THR A 223 -4.31 -5.83 -12.24
N PRO A 224 -4.27 -6.91 -13.06
CA PRO A 224 -5.38 -7.85 -13.12
C PRO A 224 -5.67 -8.51 -11.75
N LYS A 225 -6.95 -8.61 -11.40
CA LYS A 225 -7.39 -9.27 -10.17
C LYS A 225 -7.13 -10.77 -10.24
N THR A 226 -6.64 -11.32 -9.14
CA THR A 226 -6.65 -12.75 -8.85
C THR A 226 -7.72 -13.05 -7.78
N LEU A 227 -7.91 -14.33 -7.45
CA LEU A 227 -8.81 -14.74 -6.36
C LEU A 227 -8.43 -14.13 -5.00
N ALA A 228 -7.15 -13.76 -4.81
CA ALA A 228 -6.69 -13.10 -3.59
C ALA A 228 -7.07 -11.60 -3.53
N ASP A 229 -7.39 -10.99 -4.68
CA ASP A 229 -7.57 -9.54 -4.81
C ASP A 229 -9.05 -9.12 -4.90
N VAL A 230 -9.99 -10.06 -4.72
CA VAL A 230 -11.44 -9.83 -4.93
C VAL A 230 -12.02 -8.69 -4.08
N LYS A 231 -11.41 -8.38 -2.94
CA LYS A 231 -11.83 -7.27 -2.06
C LYS A 231 -11.16 -5.93 -2.37
N GLY A 232 -10.13 -5.91 -3.22
CA GLY A 232 -9.38 -4.70 -3.53
C GLY A 232 -10.20 -3.70 -4.34
N GLY A 233 -10.02 -2.41 -4.05
CA GLY A 233 -10.62 -1.31 -4.80
C GLY A 233 -10.27 -1.35 -6.29
N THR A 234 -11.22 -0.95 -7.12
CA THR A 234 -11.12 -1.00 -8.60
C THR A 234 -11.36 0.39 -9.19
N LEU A 235 -10.78 0.64 -10.36
CA LEU A 235 -11.17 1.81 -11.14
C LEU A 235 -12.47 1.54 -11.90
N ILE A 236 -13.35 2.55 -11.88
CA ILE A 236 -14.60 2.59 -12.64
C ILE A 236 -14.70 3.90 -13.40
N SER A 237 -15.50 3.91 -14.46
CA SER A 237 -16.00 5.16 -15.06
C SER A 237 -17.36 5.49 -14.45
N TYR A 238 -17.51 6.70 -13.93
CA TYR A 238 -18.72 7.18 -13.27
C TYR A 238 -18.88 8.68 -13.53
N GLU A 239 -20.04 9.10 -14.06
CA GLU A 239 -20.34 10.51 -14.35
C GLU A 239 -19.26 11.22 -15.19
N GLY A 240 -18.68 10.50 -16.17
CA GLY A 240 -17.67 11.04 -17.09
C GLY A 240 -16.26 11.16 -16.50
N LYS A 241 -16.03 10.68 -15.27
CA LYS A 241 -14.71 10.67 -14.63
C LYS A 241 -14.30 9.26 -14.21
N VAL A 242 -13.00 9.04 -14.13
CA VAL A 242 -12.45 7.85 -13.48
C VAL A 242 -12.43 8.06 -11.96
N GLN A 243 -12.86 7.04 -11.22
CA GLN A 243 -12.79 7.07 -9.76
C GLN A 243 -12.49 5.70 -9.17
N LEU A 244 -11.93 5.69 -7.96
CA LEU A 244 -11.68 4.49 -7.19
C LEU A 244 -12.97 4.08 -6.46
N LEU A 245 -13.46 2.88 -6.77
CA LEU A 245 -14.56 2.24 -6.04
C LEU A 245 -13.97 1.27 -5.01
N GLU A 246 -14.19 1.55 -3.74
CA GLU A 246 -13.84 0.68 -2.62
C GLU A 246 -15.06 -0.12 -2.13
N ILE A 247 -14.82 -1.29 -1.54
CA ILE A 247 -15.90 -2.16 -1.05
C ILE A 247 -16.81 -1.47 -0.01
N ALA A 248 -16.26 -0.52 0.77
CA ALA A 248 -17.02 0.24 1.77
C ALA A 248 -18.07 1.18 1.15
N GLN A 249 -17.96 1.49 -0.14
CA GLN A 249 -18.90 2.34 -0.89
C GLN A 249 -19.96 1.50 -1.62
N VAL A 250 -19.80 0.18 -1.65
CA VAL A 250 -20.67 -0.74 -2.39
C VAL A 250 -21.88 -1.10 -1.53
N PRO A 251 -23.12 -0.87 -2.01
CA PRO A 251 -24.32 -1.35 -1.33
C PRO A 251 -24.28 -2.87 -1.10
N ASP A 252 -24.79 -3.34 0.04
CA ASP A 252 -24.72 -4.75 0.46
C ASP A 252 -25.23 -5.72 -0.62
N GLU A 253 -26.30 -5.35 -1.33
CA GLU A 253 -26.89 -6.11 -2.45
C GLU A 253 -25.96 -6.33 -3.65
N HIS A 254 -24.96 -5.47 -3.84
CA HIS A 254 -24.01 -5.51 -4.97
C HIS A 254 -22.62 -6.00 -4.57
N VAL A 255 -22.36 -6.34 -3.31
CA VAL A 255 -21.04 -6.80 -2.83
C VAL A 255 -20.54 -8.04 -3.57
N ASN A 256 -21.44 -8.97 -3.92
CA ASN A 256 -21.05 -10.17 -4.67
C ASN A 256 -20.67 -9.84 -6.12
N GLU A 257 -21.33 -8.86 -6.73
CA GLU A 257 -20.96 -8.37 -8.06
C GLU A 257 -19.61 -7.66 -8.03
N PHE A 258 -19.34 -6.83 -7.01
CA PHE A 258 -18.06 -6.17 -6.81
C PHE A 258 -16.89 -7.17 -6.69
N LYS A 259 -17.11 -8.28 -5.99
CA LYS A 259 -16.11 -9.35 -5.81
C LYS A 259 -15.93 -10.21 -7.05
N SER A 260 -16.79 -10.08 -8.07
CA SER A 260 -16.66 -10.84 -9.31
C SER A 260 -15.49 -10.31 -10.15
N ILE A 261 -14.48 -11.15 -10.34
CA ILE A 261 -13.33 -10.87 -11.22
C ILE A 261 -13.72 -10.84 -12.70
N GLU A 262 -14.93 -11.30 -13.06
CA GLU A 262 -15.45 -11.18 -14.42
C GLU A 262 -15.98 -9.77 -14.71
N LYS A 263 -16.61 -9.13 -13.71
CA LYS A 263 -17.12 -7.76 -13.80
C LYS A 263 -16.03 -6.74 -13.54
N PHE A 264 -15.32 -6.86 -12.42
CA PHE A 264 -14.24 -5.96 -12.03
C PHE A 264 -12.89 -6.67 -12.15
N LYS A 265 -12.26 -6.50 -13.31
CA LYS A 265 -11.08 -7.28 -13.73
C LYS A 265 -9.75 -6.75 -13.21
N ILE A 266 -9.74 -5.54 -12.68
CA ILE A 266 -8.52 -4.81 -12.24
C ILE A 266 -8.64 -4.39 -10.78
N PHE A 267 -7.51 -4.16 -10.13
CA PHE A 267 -7.49 -3.51 -8.81
C PHE A 267 -6.31 -2.54 -8.67
N ASN A 268 -6.46 -1.59 -7.77
CA ASN A 268 -5.46 -0.58 -7.44
C ASN A 268 -4.22 -1.21 -6.79
N THR A 269 -3.04 -0.92 -7.34
CA THR A 269 -1.75 -1.34 -6.77
C THR A 269 -1.22 -0.39 -5.68
N ASN A 270 -1.81 0.81 -5.59
CA ASN A 270 -1.33 1.96 -4.83
C ASN A 270 0.04 2.50 -5.29
N ASN A 271 0.43 2.20 -6.54
CA ASN A 271 1.47 2.90 -7.29
C ASN A 271 0.81 4.05 -8.06
N LEU A 272 1.07 5.29 -7.66
CA LEU A 272 0.34 6.47 -8.11
C LEU A 272 1.33 7.48 -8.68
N TRP A 273 1.02 8.04 -9.83
CA TRP A 273 1.82 9.06 -10.49
C TRP A 273 0.98 10.34 -10.55
N VAL A 274 1.45 11.41 -9.92
CA VAL A 274 0.62 12.60 -9.72
C VAL A 274 1.38 13.86 -10.09
N ASN A 275 0.74 14.73 -10.86
CA ASN A 275 1.32 15.99 -11.27
C ASN A 275 1.41 16.97 -10.08
N LEU A 276 2.61 17.49 -9.81
CA LEU A 276 2.88 18.36 -8.65
C LEU A 276 2.11 19.70 -8.72
N LYS A 277 1.94 20.26 -9.92
CA LYS A 277 1.17 21.51 -10.10
C LYS A 277 -0.31 21.29 -9.83
N ALA A 278 -0.84 20.14 -10.27
CA ALA A 278 -2.22 19.75 -9.99
C ALA A 278 -2.45 19.53 -8.48
N ILE A 279 -1.50 18.90 -7.78
CA ILE A 279 -1.56 18.78 -6.30
C ILE A 279 -1.67 20.17 -5.67
N LYS A 280 -0.77 21.09 -6.02
CA LYS A 280 -0.79 22.47 -5.48
C LYS A 280 -2.15 23.14 -5.70
N LYS A 281 -2.61 23.16 -6.95
CA LYS A 281 -3.91 23.73 -7.37
C LYS A 281 -5.07 23.20 -6.52
N LEU A 282 -5.15 21.88 -6.36
CA LEU A 282 -6.29 21.22 -5.72
C LEU A 282 -6.23 21.31 -4.18
N VAL A 283 -5.04 21.27 -3.58
CA VAL A 283 -4.88 21.42 -2.12
C VAL A 283 -5.12 22.87 -1.70
N GLU A 284 -4.58 23.87 -2.43
CA GLU A 284 -4.82 25.30 -2.13
C GLU A 284 -6.29 25.68 -2.25
N ALA A 285 -7.01 25.06 -3.19
CA ALA A 285 -8.45 25.27 -3.38
C ALA A 285 -9.34 24.44 -2.43
N ASP A 286 -8.76 23.66 -1.52
CA ASP A 286 -9.49 22.70 -0.66
C ASP A 286 -10.45 21.78 -1.45
N ALA A 287 -10.04 21.38 -2.67
CA ALA A 287 -10.88 20.66 -3.62
C ALA A 287 -10.82 19.13 -3.44
N LEU A 288 -9.83 18.62 -2.70
CA LEU A 288 -9.60 17.19 -2.49
C LEU A 288 -10.56 16.60 -1.44
N LYS A 289 -11.81 16.34 -1.84
CA LYS A 289 -12.86 15.80 -0.97
C LYS A 289 -12.96 14.27 -1.05
N MET A 290 -11.88 13.54 -0.78
CA MET A 290 -11.87 12.06 -0.81
C MET A 290 -12.91 11.45 0.13
N GLU A 291 -13.39 10.25 -0.18
CA GLU A 291 -14.27 9.48 0.71
C GLU A 291 -13.60 9.22 2.06
N ILE A 292 -14.42 9.31 3.10
CA ILE A 292 -13.99 9.12 4.47
C ILE A 292 -14.06 7.65 4.80
N ILE A 293 -12.97 7.16 5.38
CA ILE A 293 -12.85 5.79 5.88
C ILE A 293 -12.96 5.86 7.40
N PRO A 294 -14.15 5.63 7.98
CA PRO A 294 -14.27 5.50 9.42
C PRO A 294 -13.67 4.16 9.84
N ASN A 295 -12.76 4.20 10.79
CA ASN A 295 -12.05 3.05 11.31
C ASN A 295 -12.32 2.94 12.83
N PRO A 296 -13.50 2.43 13.22
CA PRO A 296 -13.84 2.21 14.61
C PRO A 296 -12.92 1.13 15.20
N LYS A 297 -12.30 1.44 16.33
CA LYS A 297 -11.36 0.56 17.05
C LYS A 297 -11.65 0.55 18.53
N GLU A 298 -11.10 -0.44 19.22
CA GLU A 298 -11.03 -0.45 20.67
C GLU A 298 -9.56 -0.45 21.09
N VAL A 299 -9.18 0.50 21.93
CA VAL A 299 -7.81 0.68 22.41
C VAL A 299 -7.89 0.87 23.92
N ASP A 300 -7.18 0.02 24.67
CA ASP A 300 -7.23 -0.01 26.14
C ASP A 300 -8.67 -0.11 26.69
N GLY A 301 -9.57 -0.84 26.00
CA GLY A 301 -10.98 -0.98 26.36
C GLY A 301 -11.86 0.24 26.03
N VAL A 302 -11.29 1.28 25.40
CA VAL A 302 -12.01 2.49 24.97
C VAL A 302 -12.32 2.39 23.49
N LYS A 303 -13.61 2.52 23.14
CA LYS A 303 -14.03 2.64 21.74
C LYS A 303 -13.62 3.99 21.19
N VAL A 304 -12.86 3.98 20.10
CA VAL A 304 -12.35 5.17 19.43
C VAL A 304 -12.65 5.13 17.95
N LEU A 305 -12.83 6.31 17.36
CA LEU A 305 -13.02 6.53 15.95
C LEU A 305 -11.76 7.19 15.38
N GLN A 306 -11.26 6.60 14.30
CA GLN A 306 -10.23 7.17 13.43
C GLN A 306 -10.88 7.48 12.09
N LEU A 307 -10.67 8.69 11.57
CA LEU A 307 -11.16 9.10 10.27
C LEU A 307 -9.97 9.24 9.35
N GLU A 308 -9.98 8.48 8.26
CA GLU A 308 -8.87 8.41 7.32
C GLU A 308 -9.37 8.68 5.90
N THR A 309 -8.45 8.96 4.99
CA THR A 309 -8.72 9.00 3.55
C THR A 309 -7.68 8.20 2.78
N ALA A 310 -8.03 7.78 1.56
CA ALA A 310 -7.13 7.05 0.66
C ALA A 310 -6.60 7.96 -0.45
N ALA A 311 -5.28 7.93 -0.70
CA ALA A 311 -4.64 8.68 -1.78
C ALA A 311 -5.24 8.38 -3.16
N GLY A 312 -5.60 7.10 -3.40
CA GLY A 312 -6.23 6.66 -4.64
C GLY A 312 -7.62 7.25 -4.88
N ALA A 313 -8.36 7.57 -3.82
CA ALA A 313 -9.69 8.19 -3.93
C ALA A 313 -9.62 9.63 -4.48
N ALA A 314 -8.43 10.25 -4.42
CA ALA A 314 -8.24 11.60 -4.94
C ALA A 314 -8.34 11.68 -6.47
N ILE A 315 -8.16 10.57 -7.19
CA ILE A 315 -8.07 10.52 -8.66
C ILE A 315 -9.20 11.27 -9.39
N ARG A 316 -10.44 11.24 -8.86
CA ARG A 316 -11.61 11.90 -9.46
C ARG A 316 -11.54 13.43 -9.50
N PHE A 317 -10.67 14.03 -8.70
CA PHE A 317 -10.50 15.48 -8.61
C PHE A 317 -9.47 16.02 -9.60
N PHE A 318 -8.69 15.13 -10.22
CA PHE A 318 -7.63 15.49 -11.15
C PHE A 318 -8.15 15.48 -12.59
N ASP A 319 -7.68 16.43 -13.39
CA ASP A 319 -8.05 16.52 -14.79
C ASP A 319 -7.29 15.47 -15.61
N ASN A 320 -7.95 14.90 -16.62
CA ASN A 320 -7.35 13.90 -17.50
C ASN A 320 -6.69 12.72 -16.75
N ALA A 321 -7.32 12.30 -15.65
CA ALA A 321 -6.84 11.20 -14.84
C ALA A 321 -7.07 9.85 -15.53
N ILE A 322 -6.12 8.93 -15.39
CA ILE A 322 -6.15 7.61 -16.04
C ILE A 322 -5.75 6.48 -15.08
N GLY A 323 -6.05 5.25 -15.48
CA GLY A 323 -5.35 4.06 -15.00
C GLY A 323 -4.32 3.58 -16.01
N VAL A 324 -3.33 2.81 -15.54
CA VAL A 324 -2.46 2.01 -16.41
C VAL A 324 -2.49 0.56 -15.95
N ASN A 325 -2.84 -0.36 -16.83
CA ASN A 325 -2.87 -1.79 -16.51
C ASN A 325 -1.48 -2.38 -16.65
N VAL A 326 -0.80 -2.57 -15.52
CA VAL A 326 0.59 -3.03 -15.44
C VAL A 326 0.69 -4.52 -15.16
N PRO A 327 1.80 -5.17 -15.57
CA PRO A 327 2.08 -6.53 -15.14
C PRO A 327 2.22 -6.62 -13.62
N ARG A 328 1.84 -7.77 -13.06
CA ARG A 328 1.89 -8.03 -11.60
C ARG A 328 3.30 -7.94 -11.02
N SER A 329 4.36 -7.97 -11.84
CA SER A 329 5.73 -7.70 -11.42
C SER A 329 5.90 -6.34 -10.72
N ARG A 330 5.02 -5.37 -11.00
CA ARG A 330 5.00 -4.05 -10.33
C ARG A 330 4.22 -4.02 -9.01
N PHE A 331 3.59 -5.14 -8.65
CA PHE A 331 2.80 -5.32 -7.44
C PHE A 331 3.29 -6.52 -6.63
N LEU A 332 4.33 -6.27 -5.82
CA LEU A 332 4.95 -7.23 -4.92
C LEU A 332 4.96 -6.70 -3.47
N PRO A 333 3.78 -6.52 -2.85
CA PRO A 333 3.68 -6.05 -1.48
C PRO A 333 3.98 -7.16 -0.45
N VAL A 334 4.45 -6.77 0.74
CA VAL A 334 4.61 -7.68 1.88
C VAL A 334 3.65 -7.29 3.02
N LYS A 335 2.57 -8.05 3.18
CA LYS A 335 1.52 -7.79 4.18
C LYS A 335 1.59 -8.74 5.36
N ALA A 336 2.04 -9.97 5.14
CA ALA A 336 2.26 -11.00 6.16
C ALA A 336 3.62 -11.70 5.96
N THR A 337 4.00 -12.53 6.93
CA THR A 337 5.24 -13.34 6.86
C THR A 337 5.20 -14.41 5.77
N SER A 338 4.02 -14.81 5.30
CA SER A 338 3.85 -15.61 4.07
C SER A 338 4.38 -14.89 2.84
N ASP A 339 4.12 -13.58 2.72
CA ASP A 339 4.63 -12.76 1.61
C ASP A 339 6.13 -12.54 1.76
N LEU A 340 6.61 -12.39 2.99
CA LEU A 340 8.04 -12.30 3.29
C LEU A 340 8.78 -13.56 2.82
N LEU A 341 8.24 -14.75 3.10
CA LEU A 341 8.81 -16.01 2.61
C LEU A 341 8.92 -16.04 1.09
N LEU A 342 7.92 -15.52 0.36
CA LEU A 342 7.97 -15.44 -1.10
C LEU A 342 9.17 -14.61 -1.57
N VAL A 343 9.32 -13.38 -1.08
CA VAL A 343 10.37 -12.45 -1.55
C VAL A 343 11.77 -12.81 -1.06
N GLN A 344 11.87 -13.55 0.04
CA GLN A 344 13.13 -14.07 0.59
C GLN A 344 13.64 -15.31 -0.13
N SER A 345 12.74 -16.06 -0.77
CA SER A 345 13.08 -17.33 -1.41
C SER A 345 13.80 -17.19 -2.74
N ASP A 346 14.17 -18.34 -3.28
CA ASP A 346 14.68 -18.53 -4.64
C ASP A 346 13.62 -18.35 -5.75
N LEU A 347 12.36 -18.00 -5.43
CA LEU A 347 11.41 -17.50 -6.44
C LEU A 347 11.87 -16.18 -7.07
N TYR A 348 12.70 -15.45 -6.35
CA TYR A 348 13.30 -14.20 -6.80
C TYR A 348 14.82 -14.30 -6.69
N THR A 349 15.48 -13.48 -7.50
CA THR A 349 16.90 -13.15 -7.39
C THR A 349 17.02 -11.68 -7.03
N LEU A 350 18.12 -11.31 -6.39
CA LEU A 350 18.44 -9.90 -6.13
C LEU A 350 19.54 -9.47 -7.09
N VAL A 351 19.21 -8.58 -8.02
CA VAL A 351 20.16 -8.04 -9.00
C VAL A 351 20.12 -6.53 -8.88
N ASP A 352 21.23 -5.91 -8.46
CA ASP A 352 21.33 -4.46 -8.36
C ASP A 352 20.17 -3.85 -7.51
N GLY A 353 19.85 -4.45 -6.36
CA GLY A 353 18.74 -3.99 -5.51
C GLY A 353 17.32 -4.26 -6.04
N PHE A 354 17.19 -4.81 -7.25
CA PHE A 354 15.90 -5.23 -7.82
C PHE A 354 15.59 -6.67 -7.44
N VAL A 355 14.40 -6.87 -6.87
CA VAL A 355 13.86 -8.21 -6.58
C VAL A 355 13.21 -8.72 -7.87
N THR A 356 13.99 -9.47 -8.64
CA THR A 356 13.63 -9.92 -9.99
C THR A 356 13.13 -11.36 -9.95
N ARG A 357 12.16 -11.70 -10.79
CA ARG A 357 11.67 -13.06 -10.91
C ARG A 357 12.79 -14.01 -11.34
N ASN A 358 12.99 -15.11 -10.62
CA ASN A 358 13.98 -16.11 -10.99
C ASN A 358 13.55 -16.80 -12.30
N SER A 359 14.44 -16.85 -13.30
CA SER A 359 14.18 -17.52 -14.59
C SER A 359 14.00 -19.03 -14.46
N ALA A 360 14.47 -19.65 -13.36
CA ALA A 360 14.21 -21.06 -13.06
C ALA A 360 12.72 -21.33 -12.72
N ARG A 361 11.97 -20.30 -12.32
CA ARG A 361 10.53 -20.41 -12.06
C ARG A 361 9.76 -20.36 -13.40
N THR A 362 9.34 -21.52 -13.88
CA THR A 362 8.58 -21.65 -15.13
C THR A 362 7.13 -21.16 -15.00
N ASN A 363 6.52 -21.28 -13.82
CA ASN A 363 5.17 -20.80 -13.57
C ASN A 363 5.19 -19.30 -13.18
N PRO A 364 4.56 -18.41 -13.97
CA PRO A 364 4.57 -16.97 -13.69
C PRO A 364 3.88 -16.61 -12.37
N SER A 365 2.97 -17.46 -11.87
CA SER A 365 2.27 -17.25 -10.61
C SER A 365 3.12 -17.62 -9.39
N ASN A 366 2.94 -16.87 -8.30
CA ASN A 366 3.46 -17.25 -6.98
C ASN A 366 2.70 -18.46 -6.42
N PRO A 367 3.37 -19.32 -5.63
CA PRO A 367 2.68 -20.33 -4.85
C PRO A 367 1.80 -19.69 -3.78
N SER A 368 0.72 -20.38 -3.41
CA SER A 368 -0.10 -20.00 -2.26
C SER A 368 0.59 -20.45 -0.98
N ILE A 369 0.85 -19.52 -0.06
CA ILE A 369 1.49 -19.81 1.23
C ILE A 369 0.56 -19.41 2.37
N GLU A 370 0.18 -20.38 3.19
CA GLU A 370 -0.59 -20.17 4.43
C GLU A 370 0.27 -20.62 5.62
N LEU A 371 0.71 -19.67 6.43
CA LEU A 371 1.46 -19.95 7.66
C LEU A 371 0.57 -19.72 8.88
N GLY A 372 0.60 -20.66 9.82
CA GLY A 372 -0.14 -20.59 11.08
C GLY A 372 0.22 -19.37 11.94
N PRO A 373 -0.58 -19.07 12.98
CA PRO A 373 -0.39 -17.93 13.86
C PRO A 373 1.00 -17.91 14.53
N GLU A 374 1.64 -19.07 14.69
CA GLU A 374 2.99 -19.23 15.22
C GLU A 374 4.05 -18.49 14.41
N PHE A 375 3.82 -18.30 13.10
CA PHE A 375 4.70 -17.59 12.16
C PHE A 375 4.30 -16.12 11.97
N LYS A 376 3.22 -15.63 12.61
CA LYS A 376 2.68 -14.30 12.35
C LYS A 376 3.68 -13.17 12.66
N LYS A 377 4.49 -13.34 13.71
CA LYS A 377 5.51 -12.37 14.10
C LYS A 377 6.82 -12.63 13.35
N VAL A 378 7.47 -11.59 12.82
CA VAL A 378 8.75 -11.72 12.11
C VAL A 378 9.80 -12.47 12.93
N SER A 379 9.93 -12.17 14.23
CA SER A 379 10.88 -12.86 15.11
C SER A 379 10.66 -14.37 15.17
N ASN A 380 9.39 -14.80 15.19
CA ASN A 380 9.03 -16.21 15.25
C ASN A 380 9.16 -16.87 13.88
N PHE A 381 8.79 -16.15 12.82
CA PHE A 381 9.00 -16.61 11.45
C PHE A 381 10.48 -16.89 11.20
N LEU A 382 11.36 -15.94 11.50
CA LEU A 382 12.81 -16.08 11.31
C LEU A 382 13.38 -17.22 12.18
N SER A 383 12.96 -17.35 13.44
CA SER A 383 13.47 -18.42 14.32
C SER A 383 13.01 -19.82 13.92
N ARG A 384 11.92 -19.93 13.15
CA ARG A 384 11.36 -21.20 12.67
C ARG A 384 11.96 -21.68 11.35
N PHE A 385 12.75 -20.86 10.65
CA PHE A 385 13.46 -21.25 9.44
C PHE A 385 14.97 -21.09 9.67
N LYS A 386 15.72 -22.19 9.87
CA LYS A 386 17.18 -22.11 10.00
C LYS A 386 17.83 -21.52 8.74
N SER A 387 17.25 -21.81 7.58
CA SER A 387 17.46 -21.08 6.33
C SER A 387 16.13 -20.99 5.58
N ILE A 388 16.01 -20.03 4.66
CA ILE A 388 14.84 -19.96 3.78
C ILE A 388 14.84 -21.21 2.87
N PRO A 389 13.73 -21.97 2.81
CA PRO A 389 13.65 -23.15 1.95
C PRO A 389 13.63 -22.75 0.48
N SER A 390 14.13 -23.65 -0.37
CA SER A 390 13.90 -23.56 -1.81
C SER A 390 12.42 -23.85 -2.10
N ILE A 391 11.77 -22.92 -2.81
CA ILE A 391 10.35 -23.01 -3.18
C ILE A 391 10.11 -22.65 -4.65
N VAL A 392 11.16 -22.63 -5.47
CA VAL A 392 11.07 -22.35 -6.91
C VAL A 392 10.15 -23.31 -7.67
N GLU A 393 9.98 -24.54 -7.20
CA GLU A 393 9.08 -25.57 -7.75
C GLU A 393 7.78 -25.76 -6.93
N LEU A 394 7.48 -24.86 -5.99
CA LEU A 394 6.30 -24.95 -5.13
C LEU A 394 5.02 -24.46 -5.83
N ASP A 395 3.91 -25.13 -5.59
CA ASP A 395 2.55 -24.68 -5.96
C ASP A 395 1.77 -24.15 -4.75
N SER A 396 1.84 -24.86 -3.62
CA SER A 396 1.21 -24.43 -2.38
C SER A 396 1.89 -24.98 -1.14
N LEU A 397 1.99 -24.15 -0.10
CA LEU A 397 2.44 -24.53 1.24
C LEU A 397 1.39 -24.14 2.28
N LYS A 398 1.00 -25.10 3.12
CA LYS A 398 0.21 -24.83 4.33
C LYS A 398 0.94 -25.36 5.56
N VAL A 399 1.18 -24.49 6.54
CA VAL A 399 1.83 -24.86 7.80
C VAL A 399 0.93 -24.52 8.98
N SER A 400 0.69 -25.47 9.87
CA SER A 400 -0.10 -25.23 11.09
C SER A 400 0.50 -25.91 12.33
N GLY A 401 0.41 -25.24 13.48
CA GLY A 401 0.96 -25.70 14.75
C GLY A 401 2.46 -25.37 14.94
N ASP A 402 3.07 -25.97 15.96
CA ASP A 402 4.46 -25.70 16.35
C ASP A 402 5.49 -26.41 15.45
N VAL A 403 5.68 -25.85 14.25
CA VAL A 403 6.58 -26.37 13.20
C VAL A 403 7.84 -25.51 13.08
N SER A 404 8.99 -26.15 12.92
CA SER A 404 10.26 -25.51 12.52
C SER A 404 10.91 -26.26 11.36
N PHE A 405 11.69 -25.54 10.55
CA PHE A 405 12.38 -26.04 9.38
C PHE A 405 13.90 -25.92 9.56
N GLY A 406 14.58 -27.02 9.24
CA GLY A 406 16.03 -27.12 9.18
C GLY A 406 16.65 -26.29 8.06
N SER A 407 17.97 -26.41 7.92
CA SER A 407 18.71 -25.74 6.85
C SER A 407 18.54 -26.48 5.52
N SER A 408 18.61 -25.77 4.39
CA SER A 408 18.60 -26.35 3.03
C SER A 408 17.39 -27.23 2.69
N VAL A 409 16.22 -26.97 3.30
CA VAL A 409 14.96 -27.65 2.95
C VAL A 409 14.49 -27.25 1.54
N VAL A 410 13.92 -28.19 0.80
CA VAL A 410 13.34 -27.98 -0.54
C VAL A 410 11.87 -28.37 -0.53
N LEU A 411 10.99 -27.47 -0.97
CA LEU A 411 9.54 -27.72 -1.04
C LEU A 411 9.06 -27.64 -2.50
N LYS A 412 8.35 -28.68 -2.96
CA LYS A 412 7.90 -28.84 -4.35
C LYS A 412 6.43 -29.23 -4.43
N GLY A 413 5.75 -28.77 -5.48
CA GLY A 413 4.33 -29.08 -5.70
C GLY A 413 3.44 -28.64 -4.54
N LYS A 414 2.62 -29.53 -3.99
CA LYS A 414 1.75 -29.22 -2.85
C LYS A 414 2.28 -29.81 -1.55
N ALA A 415 2.56 -28.98 -0.55
CA ALA A 415 3.05 -29.42 0.75
C ALA A 415 2.17 -28.92 1.89
N THR A 416 1.81 -29.82 2.81
CA THR A 416 1.16 -29.48 4.09
C THR A 416 2.02 -29.97 5.24
N VAL A 417 2.27 -29.12 6.23
CA VAL A 417 3.00 -29.51 7.46
C VAL A 417 2.18 -29.11 8.66
N THR A 418 1.66 -30.09 9.39
CA THR A 418 0.76 -29.90 10.52
C THR A 418 1.33 -30.55 11.77
N ALA A 419 1.58 -29.75 12.79
CA ALA A 419 1.86 -30.24 14.13
C ALA A 419 0.58 -30.25 14.97
N LYS A 420 0.24 -31.42 15.54
CA LYS A 420 -0.90 -31.56 16.46
C LYS A 420 -0.67 -30.73 17.73
N SER A 421 -1.75 -30.41 18.44
CA SER A 421 -1.67 -29.67 19.70
C SER A 421 -0.70 -30.35 20.69
N GLY A 422 0.23 -29.57 21.24
CA GLY A 422 1.26 -30.05 22.17
C GLY A 422 2.43 -30.80 21.52
N VAL A 423 2.44 -30.97 20.20
CA VAL A 423 3.54 -31.59 19.45
C VAL A 423 4.39 -30.50 18.80
N LYS A 424 5.71 -30.62 18.95
CA LYS A 424 6.68 -29.84 18.18
C LYS A 424 7.20 -30.69 17.02
N LEU A 425 7.16 -30.15 15.81
CA LEU A 425 7.63 -30.83 14.61
C LEU A 425 8.81 -30.08 13.99
N GLU A 426 9.95 -30.73 13.85
CA GLU A 426 11.13 -30.15 13.20
C GLU A 426 11.40 -30.89 11.89
N VAL A 427 11.22 -30.20 10.76
CA VAL A 427 11.62 -30.72 9.44
C VAL A 427 13.14 -30.71 9.38
N PRO A 428 13.81 -31.87 9.18
CA PRO A 428 15.27 -31.95 9.22
C PRO A 428 15.99 -31.14 8.15
N ASP A 429 17.29 -30.96 8.34
CA ASP A 429 18.17 -30.31 7.38
C ASP A 429 18.24 -31.12 6.06
N GLY A 430 18.17 -30.43 4.92
CA GLY A 430 18.25 -31.03 3.59
C GLY A 430 16.99 -31.79 3.14
N THR A 431 15.93 -31.84 3.95
CA THR A 431 14.70 -32.56 3.60
C THR A 431 14.06 -31.99 2.34
N VAL A 432 13.65 -32.89 1.44
CA VAL A 432 12.86 -32.57 0.25
C VAL A 432 11.41 -33.01 0.50
N VAL A 433 10.48 -32.06 0.49
CA VAL A 433 9.04 -32.33 0.62
C VAL A 433 8.37 -32.03 -0.72
N GLU A 434 7.91 -33.08 -1.38
CA GLU A 434 7.24 -32.99 -2.68
C GLU A 434 5.89 -33.69 -2.64
N ASN A 435 4.81 -32.96 -2.93
CA ASN A 435 3.44 -33.50 -3.02
C ASN A 435 3.04 -34.36 -1.80
N LYS A 436 3.35 -33.89 -0.60
CA LYS A 436 3.24 -34.65 0.65
C LYS A 436 2.59 -33.84 1.77
N ASP A 437 1.79 -34.52 2.57
CA ASP A 437 1.26 -34.03 3.84
C ASP A 437 2.06 -34.68 4.99
N ILE A 438 2.60 -33.85 5.88
CA ILE A 438 3.35 -34.26 7.08
C ILE A 438 2.50 -33.88 8.30
N ASN A 439 2.01 -34.87 9.04
CA ASN A 439 1.09 -34.69 10.18
C ASN A 439 1.71 -35.05 11.53
N GLY A 440 2.95 -35.53 11.52
CA GLY A 440 3.71 -35.92 12.70
C GLY A 440 5.14 -36.34 12.36
N PRO A 441 5.98 -36.61 13.36
CA PRO A 441 7.37 -37.05 13.16
C PRO A 441 7.50 -38.35 12.34
N GLU A 442 6.47 -39.18 12.34
CA GLU A 442 6.38 -40.41 11.55
C GLU A 442 6.37 -40.18 10.02
N ASP A 443 6.02 -38.96 9.59
CA ASP A 443 5.91 -38.59 8.19
C ASP A 443 7.17 -37.87 7.66
N LEU A 444 8.22 -37.68 8.47
CA LEU A 444 9.42 -36.90 8.12
C LEU A 444 10.47 -37.71 7.34
#